data_AF-A0A6G2PZ05-F1
#
_entry.id   AF-A0A6G2PZ05-F1
#
_cell.length_a   1.000
_cell.length_b   1.000
_cell.length_c   1.000
_cell.angle_alpha   90.00
_cell.angle_beta   90.00
_cell.angle_gamma   90.00
#
_symmetry.space_group_name_H-M   'P 1'
#
loop_
_entity.id
_entity.type
_entity.pdbx_description
1 polymer ?
#
loop_
_entity_poly.entity_id
_entity_poly.type
_entity_poly.pdbx_seq_one_letter_code
_entity_poly.pdbx_strand_id
1 'polypeptide(L)'
;LADAEWERFLDTAVDRPGHIAALLDKELPHSLADCGVPLLPGPGDLAPRCSCPDSGHPCKHAAALCYQTARLLDADPFVLLLLRGRGERELLDELSRRSATRAARDGRDRQPSSLPGIRATEALAPRTRPPLPPPAPVPAHPEQPPAYPAAPGGPDPFALDQLATDAAARAHALLGTGRDPVGELSLWQD
;
A
#
# COMPACT_ATOMS: atom_id res chain seq x y z
N LEU A 1 -23.07 -18.12 4.74
CA LEU A 1 -22.86 -18.40 3.31
C LEU A 1 -22.63 -19.89 3.16
N ALA A 2 -23.14 -20.50 2.10
CA ALA A 2 -22.81 -21.88 1.76
C ALA A 2 -21.34 -21.98 1.33
N ASP A 3 -20.73 -23.16 1.46
CA ASP A 3 -19.31 -23.33 1.11
C ASP A 3 -19.02 -22.96 -0.35
N ALA A 4 -19.93 -23.28 -1.28
CA ALA A 4 -19.80 -22.90 -2.69
C ALA A 4 -19.83 -21.37 -2.94
N GLU A 5 -20.49 -20.60 -2.06
CA GLU A 5 -20.46 -19.13 -2.13
C GLU A 5 -19.12 -18.58 -1.63
N TRP A 6 -18.57 -19.16 -0.57
CA TRP A 6 -17.24 -18.82 -0.07
C TRP A 6 -16.15 -19.12 -1.11
N GLU A 7 -16.25 -20.25 -1.80
CA GLU A 7 -15.33 -20.61 -2.88
C GLU A 7 -15.34 -19.56 -4.00
N ARG A 8 -16.53 -19.13 -4.46
CA ARG A 8 -16.65 -18.07 -5.47
C ARG A 8 -16.06 -16.73 -5.03
N PHE A 9 -16.29 -16.34 -3.79
CA PHE A 9 -15.71 -15.13 -3.21
C PHE A 9 -14.19 -15.20 -3.21
N LEU A 10 -13.62 -16.31 -2.70
CA LEU A 10 -12.18 -16.52 -2.62
C LEU A 10 -11.53 -16.53 -4.01
N ASP A 11 -12.14 -17.21 -4.98
CA ASP A 11 -11.66 -17.26 -6.36
C ASP A 11 -11.66 -15.87 -7.01
N THR A 12 -12.69 -15.07 -6.77
CA THR A 12 -12.76 -13.68 -7.26
C THR A 12 -11.73 -12.78 -6.58
N ALA A 13 -11.48 -12.97 -5.29
CA ALA A 13 -10.46 -12.23 -4.56
C ALA A 13 -9.05 -12.53 -5.09
N VAL A 14 -8.73 -13.79 -5.40
CA VAL A 14 -7.41 -14.17 -5.94
C VAL A 14 -7.25 -13.95 -7.44
N ASP A 15 -8.31 -13.56 -8.15
CA ASP A 15 -8.23 -13.24 -9.57
C ASP A 15 -7.41 -11.98 -9.86
N ARG A 16 -7.40 -11.04 -8.91
CA ARG A 16 -6.69 -9.78 -9.04
C ARG A 16 -5.89 -9.50 -7.76
N PRO A 17 -4.55 -9.35 -7.83
CA PRO A 17 -3.75 -9.00 -6.66
C PRO A 17 -4.22 -7.74 -5.93
N GLY A 18 -4.80 -6.79 -6.69
CA GLY A 18 -5.38 -5.57 -6.12
C GLY A 18 -6.59 -5.80 -5.18
N HIS A 19 -7.35 -6.89 -5.35
CA HIS A 19 -8.43 -7.22 -4.41
C HIS A 19 -7.86 -7.65 -3.05
N ILE A 20 -6.77 -8.42 -3.06
CA ILE A 20 -6.10 -8.85 -1.82
C ILE A 20 -5.46 -7.65 -1.13
N ALA A 21 -4.79 -6.77 -1.89
CA ALA A 21 -4.22 -5.53 -1.36
C ALA A 21 -5.30 -4.67 -0.68
N ALA A 22 -6.43 -4.44 -1.36
CA ALA A 22 -7.54 -3.68 -0.80
C ALA A 22 -8.09 -4.31 0.50
N LEU A 23 -8.26 -5.65 0.54
CA LEU A 23 -8.68 -6.33 1.76
C LEU A 23 -7.67 -6.13 2.91
N LEU A 24 -6.36 -6.19 2.65
CA LEU A 24 -5.33 -5.92 3.65
C LEU A 24 -5.38 -4.47 4.16
N ASP A 25 -5.76 -3.53 3.29
CA ASP A 25 -6.00 -2.13 3.62
C ASP A 25 -7.37 -1.87 4.28
N LYS A 26 -8.10 -2.94 4.64
CA LYS A 26 -9.43 -2.88 5.24
C LYS A 26 -10.48 -2.23 4.33
N GLU A 27 -10.34 -2.42 3.03
CA GLU A 27 -11.31 -2.02 2.02
C GLU A 27 -11.95 -3.24 1.37
N LEU A 28 -13.26 -3.17 1.08
CA LEU A 28 -13.97 -4.18 0.30
C LEU A 28 -14.29 -3.58 -1.09
N PRO A 29 -13.51 -3.90 -2.14
CA PRO A 29 -13.76 -3.38 -3.48
C PRO A 29 -15.17 -3.73 -3.96
N HIS A 30 -15.86 -2.80 -4.62
CA HIS A 30 -17.20 -3.05 -5.18
C HIS A 30 -17.24 -4.28 -6.09
N SER A 31 -16.20 -4.49 -6.92
CA SER A 31 -16.06 -5.68 -7.76
C SER A 31 -16.05 -6.99 -6.98
N LEU A 32 -15.53 -6.97 -5.75
CA LEU A 32 -15.52 -8.12 -4.86
C LEU A 32 -16.82 -8.23 -4.07
N ALA A 33 -17.46 -7.12 -3.71
CA ALA A 33 -18.78 -7.09 -3.10
C ALA A 33 -19.87 -7.63 -4.05
N ASP A 34 -19.74 -7.35 -5.34
CA ASP A 34 -20.69 -7.73 -6.40
C ASP A 34 -20.35 -9.06 -7.09
N CYS A 35 -19.51 -9.91 -6.48
CA CYS A 35 -19.05 -11.18 -7.06
C CYS A 35 -20.14 -12.29 -7.16
N GLY A 36 -21.42 -11.91 -7.09
CA GLY A 36 -22.54 -12.85 -7.09
C GLY A 36 -22.71 -13.61 -5.77
N VAL A 37 -22.08 -13.13 -4.69
CA VAL A 37 -22.25 -13.63 -3.32
C VAL A 37 -22.94 -12.55 -2.50
N PRO A 38 -24.10 -12.82 -1.88
CA PRO A 38 -24.82 -11.82 -1.09
C PRO A 38 -24.11 -11.59 0.25
N LEU A 39 -23.02 -10.82 0.23
CA LEU A 39 -22.23 -10.49 1.43
C LEU A 39 -23.03 -9.61 2.37
N LEU A 40 -23.62 -8.54 1.85
CA LEU A 40 -24.45 -7.62 2.64
C LEU A 40 -25.83 -8.22 2.93
N PRO A 41 -26.39 -7.98 4.13
CA PRO A 41 -27.75 -8.41 4.45
C PRO A 41 -28.78 -7.68 3.58
N GLY A 42 -29.74 -8.43 3.04
CA GLY A 42 -30.88 -7.89 2.31
C GLY A 42 -32.00 -7.40 3.23
N PRO A 43 -33.05 -6.79 2.66
CA PRO A 43 -34.26 -6.43 3.40
C PRO A 43 -34.86 -7.65 4.11
N GLY A 44 -35.02 -7.56 5.43
CA GLY A 44 -35.60 -8.64 6.25
C GLY A 44 -34.59 -9.65 6.81
N ASP A 45 -33.33 -9.63 6.36
CA ASP A 45 -32.28 -10.51 6.92
C ASP A 45 -31.90 -10.11 8.36
N LEU A 46 -32.08 -8.82 8.68
CA LEU A 46 -31.87 -8.28 10.02
C LEU A 46 -33.22 -8.18 10.75
N ALA A 47 -33.43 -9.05 11.73
CA ALA A 47 -34.60 -9.04 12.61
C ALA A 47 -34.21 -8.59 14.04
N PRO A 48 -34.02 -7.27 14.27
CA PRO A 48 -33.60 -6.78 15.57
C PRO A 48 -34.69 -7.00 16.62
N ARG A 49 -34.30 -7.50 17.79
CA ARG A 49 -35.18 -7.67 18.95
C ARG A 49 -34.74 -6.72 20.05
N CYS A 50 -35.65 -5.86 20.49
CA CYS A 50 -35.42 -4.92 21.59
C CYS A 50 -36.56 -5.02 22.60
N SER A 51 -36.25 -4.96 23.90
CA SER A 51 -37.23 -4.99 24.99
C SER A 51 -37.81 -3.60 25.33
N CYS A 52 -37.51 -2.57 24.54
CA CYS A 52 -38.00 -1.23 24.79
C CYS A 52 -39.50 -1.09 24.47
N PRO A 53 -40.22 -0.16 25.12
CA PRO A 53 -41.66 0.04 24.89
C PRO A 53 -42.00 0.76 23.56
N ASP A 54 -41.02 0.98 22.69
CA ASP A 54 -41.20 1.62 21.38
C ASP A 54 -41.79 0.63 20.37
N SER A 55 -42.92 0.99 19.76
CA SER A 55 -43.63 0.19 18.76
C SER A 55 -43.13 0.39 17.33
N GLY A 56 -42.09 1.22 17.12
CA GLY A 56 -41.43 1.37 15.81
C GLY A 56 -40.73 0.09 15.34
N HIS A 57 -40.71 -0.13 14.02
CA HIS A 57 -40.04 -1.28 13.39
C HIS A 57 -39.13 -0.84 12.23
N PRO A 58 -37.79 -0.78 12.46
CA PRO A 58 -37.10 -0.96 13.75
C PRO A 58 -37.36 0.20 14.73
N CYS A 59 -37.29 -0.08 16.04
CA CYS A 59 -37.35 0.97 17.06
C CYS A 59 -36.08 1.82 17.04
N LYS A 60 -36.07 2.99 17.70
CA LYS A 60 -34.91 3.89 17.69
C LYS A 60 -33.60 3.25 18.20
N HIS A 61 -33.70 2.31 19.14
CA HIS A 61 -32.53 1.58 19.66
C HIS A 61 -31.98 0.58 18.65
N ALA A 62 -32.87 -0.18 18.00
CA ALA A 62 -32.49 -1.10 16.93
C ALA A 62 -31.87 -0.33 15.75
N ALA A 63 -32.45 0.81 15.37
CA ALA A 63 -31.90 1.69 14.36
C ALA A 63 -30.50 2.21 14.77
N ALA A 64 -30.33 2.70 16.00
CA ALA A 64 -29.04 3.15 16.51
C ALA A 64 -27.98 2.03 16.48
N LEU A 65 -28.36 0.81 16.85
CA LEU A 65 -27.46 -0.35 16.75
C LEU A 65 -27.09 -0.65 15.29
N CYS A 66 -28.05 -0.63 14.36
CA CYS A 66 -27.78 -0.82 12.93
C CYS A 66 -26.79 0.23 12.40
N TYR A 67 -26.95 1.50 12.78
CA TYR A 67 -25.99 2.55 12.42
C TYR A 67 -24.60 2.31 13.00
N GLN A 68 -24.52 1.87 14.26
CA GLN A 68 -23.24 1.53 14.87
C GLN A 68 -22.59 0.33 14.18
N THR A 69 -23.37 -0.69 13.80
CA THR A 69 -22.88 -1.83 13.03
C THR A 69 -22.39 -1.39 11.66
N ALA A 70 -23.13 -0.54 10.93
CA ALA A 70 -22.69 -0.01 9.64
C ALA A 70 -21.33 0.69 9.75
N ARG A 71 -21.14 1.53 10.78
CA ARG A 71 -19.85 2.19 11.04
C ARG A 71 -18.69 1.23 11.29
N LEU A 72 -18.96 0.08 11.94
CA LEU A 72 -17.95 -0.96 12.14
C LEU A 72 -17.60 -1.64 10.81
N LEU A 73 -18.59 -1.90 9.96
CA LEU A 73 -18.39 -2.48 8.64
C LEU A 73 -17.63 -1.54 7.70
N ASP A 74 -17.92 -0.24 7.76
CA ASP A 74 -17.21 0.79 6.98
C ASP A 74 -15.73 0.91 7.41
N ALA A 75 -15.43 0.63 8.67
CA ALA A 75 -14.07 0.70 9.21
C ALA A 75 -13.29 -0.62 9.03
N ASP A 76 -13.97 -1.77 9.07
CA ASP A 76 -13.34 -3.07 8.87
C ASP A 76 -14.32 -4.07 8.19
N PRO A 77 -14.15 -4.37 6.89
CA PRO A 77 -14.99 -5.30 6.17
C PRO A 77 -14.85 -6.76 6.65
N PHE A 78 -13.79 -7.11 7.37
CA PHE A 78 -13.68 -8.46 7.95
C PHE A 78 -14.72 -8.71 9.04
N VAL A 79 -15.29 -7.66 9.64
CA VAL A 79 -16.44 -7.81 10.54
C VAL A 79 -17.62 -8.42 9.78
N LEU A 80 -17.85 -8.04 8.52
CA LEU A 80 -18.90 -8.63 7.67
C LEU A 80 -18.61 -10.12 7.41
N LEU A 81 -17.36 -10.45 7.06
CA LEU A 81 -16.96 -11.81 6.75
C LEU A 81 -17.04 -12.72 7.98
N LEU A 82 -16.70 -12.19 9.16
CA LEU A 82 -16.86 -12.84 10.45
C LEU A 82 -18.33 -13.14 10.74
N LEU A 83 -19.23 -12.16 10.53
CA LEU A 83 -20.69 -12.37 10.64
C LEU A 83 -21.20 -13.43 9.67
N ARG A 84 -20.54 -13.60 8.51
CA ARG A 84 -20.84 -14.66 7.53
C ARG A 84 -20.17 -16.00 7.82
N GLY A 85 -19.37 -16.10 8.89
CA GLY A 85 -18.82 -17.34 9.42
C GLY A 85 -17.37 -17.64 9.00
N ARG A 86 -16.59 -16.65 8.58
CA ARG A 86 -15.15 -16.80 8.33
C ARG A 86 -14.35 -15.71 9.03
N GLY A 87 -13.39 -16.11 9.85
CA GLY A 87 -12.51 -15.17 10.54
C GLY A 87 -11.47 -14.56 9.61
N GLU A 88 -10.98 -13.36 9.93
CA GLU A 88 -9.97 -12.66 9.15
C GLU A 88 -8.73 -13.51 8.86
N ARG A 89 -8.13 -14.09 9.90
CA ARG A 89 -6.92 -14.91 9.76
C ARG A 89 -7.17 -16.14 8.87
N GLU A 90 -8.29 -16.84 9.09
CA GLU A 90 -8.67 -18.00 8.29
C GLU A 90 -8.80 -17.64 6.80
N LEU A 91 -9.43 -16.50 6.52
CA LEU A 91 -9.62 -15.99 5.16
C LEU A 91 -8.29 -15.60 4.51
N LEU A 92 -7.46 -14.82 5.21
CA LEU A 92 -6.17 -14.36 4.69
C LEU A 92 -5.20 -15.52 4.43
N ASP A 93 -5.19 -16.52 5.31
CA ASP A 93 -4.38 -17.73 5.12
C ASP A 93 -4.81 -18.50 3.87
N GLU A 94 -6.12 -18.60 3.63
CA GLU A 94 -6.65 -19.26 2.43
C GLU A 94 -6.36 -18.47 1.15
N LEU A 95 -6.55 -17.15 1.17
CA LEU A 95 -6.18 -16.27 0.05
C LEU A 95 -4.68 -16.37 -0.28
N SER A 96 -3.82 -16.42 0.74
CA SER A 96 -2.37 -16.58 0.60
C SER A 96 -2.03 -17.92 -0.07
N ARG A 97 -2.61 -19.04 0.39
CA ARG A 97 -2.42 -20.36 -0.21
C ARG A 97 -2.84 -20.42 -1.68
N ARG A 98 -4.02 -19.87 -2.00
CA ARG A 98 -4.54 -19.83 -3.38
C ARG A 98 -3.66 -18.97 -4.29
N SER A 99 -3.26 -17.80 -3.82
CA SER A 99 -2.39 -16.88 -4.56
C SER A 99 -1.04 -17.51 -4.87
N ALA A 100 -0.41 -18.16 -3.88
CA ALA A 100 0.84 -18.89 -4.07
C ALA A 100 0.69 -20.03 -5.10
N THR A 101 -0.41 -20.77 -5.02
CA THR A 101 -0.71 -21.86 -5.98
C THR A 101 -0.87 -21.33 -7.39
N ARG A 102 -1.55 -20.19 -7.56
CA ARG A 102 -1.76 -19.55 -8.87
C ARG A 102 -0.46 -19.01 -9.44
N ALA A 103 0.32 -18.29 -8.65
CA ALA A 103 1.65 -17.81 -9.04
C ALA A 103 2.58 -18.97 -9.48
N ALA A 104 2.54 -20.10 -8.78
CA ALA A 104 3.31 -21.28 -9.13
C ALA A 104 2.85 -21.94 -10.45
N ARG A 105 1.57 -21.84 -10.82
CA ARG A 105 1.06 -22.31 -12.13
C ARG A 105 1.42 -21.35 -13.25
N ASP A 106 1.20 -20.05 -13.05
CA ASP A 106 1.54 -19.02 -14.03
C ASP A 106 3.04 -19.03 -14.36
N GLY A 107 3.90 -19.26 -13.35
CA GLY A 107 5.35 -19.41 -13.54
C GLY A 107 5.78 -20.70 -14.25
N ARG A 108 4.93 -21.73 -14.32
CA ARG A 108 5.18 -22.95 -15.12
C ARG A 108 4.77 -22.77 -16.57
N ASP A 109 3.66 -22.07 -16.80
CA ASP A 109 3.13 -21.84 -18.15
C ASP A 109 3.89 -20.73 -18.88
N ARG A 110 4.41 -19.76 -18.13
CA ARG A 110 5.28 -18.71 -18.65
C ARG A 110 6.72 -19.20 -18.62
N GLN A 111 7.12 -19.93 -19.67
CA GLN A 111 8.53 -20.15 -19.96
C GLN A 111 9.22 -18.79 -19.90
N PRO A 112 10.16 -18.55 -18.97
CA PRO A 112 10.87 -17.29 -18.92
C PRO A 112 11.49 -17.09 -20.30
N SER A 113 11.11 -16.01 -21.00
CA SER A 113 11.86 -15.61 -22.18
C SER A 113 13.30 -15.53 -21.71
N SER A 114 14.19 -16.35 -22.26
CA SER A 114 15.60 -16.33 -21.86
C SER A 114 16.13 -14.95 -22.24
N LEU A 115 16.12 -14.02 -21.29
CA LEU A 115 16.82 -12.78 -21.46
C LEU A 115 18.30 -13.17 -21.55
N PRO A 116 19.05 -12.65 -22.52
CA PRO A 116 20.48 -12.87 -22.57
C PRO A 116 21.05 -12.40 -21.23
N GLY A 117 21.57 -13.35 -20.44
CA GLY A 117 22.03 -13.10 -19.08
C GLY A 117 23.28 -13.93 -18.80
N ILE A 118 24.15 -13.39 -17.95
CA ILE A 118 25.30 -14.11 -17.40
C ILE A 118 24.95 -14.59 -15.99
N ARG A 119 25.62 -15.64 -15.50
CA ARG A 119 25.38 -16.09 -14.13
C ARG A 119 25.76 -14.99 -13.14
N ALA A 120 25.02 -14.83 -12.05
CA ALA A 120 25.35 -13.84 -11.01
C ALA A 120 26.78 -14.01 -10.49
N THR A 121 27.25 -15.25 -10.38
CA THR A 121 28.64 -15.59 -10.03
C THR A 121 29.66 -15.15 -11.07
N GLU A 122 29.31 -15.16 -12.36
CA GLU A 122 30.15 -14.65 -13.45
C GLU A 122 30.12 -13.13 -13.51
N ALA A 123 29.00 -12.49 -13.17
CA ALA A 123 28.90 -11.04 -13.06
C ALA A 123 29.74 -10.49 -11.90
N LEU A 124 29.71 -11.18 -10.76
CA LEU A 124 30.41 -10.84 -9.51
C LEU A 124 31.82 -11.43 -9.41
N ALA A 125 32.24 -12.25 -10.38
CA ALA A 125 33.60 -12.77 -10.43
C ALA A 125 34.58 -11.60 -10.30
N PRO A 126 35.61 -11.69 -9.44
CA PRO A 126 36.60 -10.63 -9.30
C PRO A 126 37.24 -10.34 -10.66
N ARG A 127 36.86 -9.21 -11.24
CA ARG A 127 37.47 -8.67 -12.46
C ARG A 127 38.37 -7.52 -12.04
N THR A 128 39.56 -7.45 -12.61
CA THR A 128 40.39 -6.26 -12.54
C THR A 128 39.63 -5.14 -13.26
N ARG A 129 38.94 -4.30 -12.49
CA ARG A 129 38.23 -3.14 -13.03
C ARG A 129 39.28 -2.10 -13.46
N PRO A 130 39.05 -1.35 -14.55
CA PRO A 130 39.87 -0.19 -14.82
C PRO A 130 39.83 0.74 -13.59
N PRO A 131 40.90 1.52 -13.35
CA PRO A 131 40.88 2.52 -12.30
C PRO A 131 39.67 3.44 -12.50
N LEU A 132 39.02 3.83 -11.40
CA LEU A 132 37.95 4.81 -11.47
C LEU A 132 38.48 6.09 -12.11
N PRO A 133 37.68 6.78 -12.94
CA PRO A 133 38.06 8.11 -13.39
C PRO A 133 38.30 9.00 -12.17
N PRO A 134 39.22 9.97 -12.26
CA PRO A 134 39.44 10.90 -11.16
C PRO A 134 38.11 11.61 -10.83
N PRO A 135 37.84 11.89 -9.54
CA PRO A 135 36.65 12.62 -9.15
C PRO A 135 36.62 13.99 -9.85
N ALA A 136 35.41 14.45 -10.16
CA ALA A 136 35.22 15.78 -10.74
C ALA A 136 35.77 16.85 -9.78
N PRO A 137 36.35 17.95 -10.29
CA PRO A 137 36.79 19.04 -9.45
C PRO A 137 35.59 19.67 -8.72
N VAL A 138 35.80 20.07 -7.47
CA VAL A 138 34.79 20.80 -6.71
C VAL A 138 34.56 22.16 -7.39
N PRO A 139 33.31 22.56 -7.68
CA PRO A 139 33.01 23.88 -8.22
C PRO A 139 33.56 25.01 -7.33
N ALA A 140 33.85 26.18 -7.91
CA ALA A 140 34.42 27.30 -7.15
C ALA A 140 33.43 27.91 -6.13
N HIS A 141 32.13 27.76 -6.37
CA HIS A 141 31.05 28.28 -5.54
C HIS A 141 29.86 27.31 -5.55
N PRO A 142 28.94 27.42 -4.58
CA PRO A 142 27.65 26.73 -4.65
C PRO A 142 26.92 27.05 -5.96
N GLU A 143 26.17 26.07 -6.47
CA GLU A 143 25.29 26.29 -7.61
C GLU A 143 24.08 27.16 -7.21
N GLN A 144 23.55 27.92 -8.17
CA GLN A 144 22.38 28.75 -7.93
C GLN A 144 21.09 27.93 -8.12
N PRO A 145 20.08 28.12 -7.25
CA PRO A 145 18.80 27.44 -7.44
C PRO A 145 18.08 27.94 -8.70
N PRO A 146 17.23 27.10 -9.31
CA PRO A 146 16.37 27.53 -10.41
C PRO A 146 15.32 28.55 -9.92
N ALA A 147 14.76 29.34 -10.85
CA ALA A 147 13.67 30.24 -10.51
C ALA A 147 12.40 29.46 -10.14
N TYR A 148 11.80 29.79 -9.00
CA TYR A 148 10.55 29.18 -8.52
C TYR A 148 9.34 30.07 -8.88
N PRO A 149 8.48 29.68 -9.83
CA PRO A 149 7.29 30.45 -10.15
C PRO A 149 6.24 30.34 -9.02
N ALA A 150 5.51 31.42 -8.80
CA ALA A 150 4.37 31.39 -7.88
C ALA A 150 3.24 30.51 -8.43
N ALA A 151 2.66 29.68 -7.56
CA ALA A 151 1.52 28.82 -7.87
C ALA A 151 0.39 29.01 -6.84
N PRO A 152 -0.89 29.10 -7.26
CA PRO A 152 -2.02 29.21 -6.32
C PRO A 152 -2.07 28.00 -5.38
N GLY A 153 -2.08 28.25 -4.07
CA GLY A 153 -2.05 27.21 -3.04
C GLY A 153 -0.70 26.49 -2.88
N GLY A 154 0.34 26.94 -3.60
CA GLY A 154 1.70 26.41 -3.48
C GLY A 154 2.51 27.04 -2.35
N PRO A 155 3.69 26.48 -2.03
CA PRO A 155 4.63 27.07 -1.08
C PRO A 155 5.13 28.45 -1.53
N ASP A 156 5.50 29.30 -0.58
CA ASP A 156 6.07 30.61 -0.86
C ASP A 156 7.38 30.48 -1.68
N PRO A 157 7.46 31.05 -2.89
CA PRO A 157 8.64 30.94 -3.74
C PRO A 157 9.92 31.49 -3.09
N PHE A 158 9.81 32.53 -2.27
CA PHE A 158 10.98 33.09 -1.59
C PHE A 158 11.52 32.14 -0.52
N ALA A 159 10.64 31.51 0.27
CA ALA A 159 11.05 30.46 1.21
C ALA A 159 11.73 29.27 0.49
N LEU A 160 11.23 28.87 -0.68
CA LEU A 160 11.86 27.82 -1.49
C LEU A 160 13.26 28.22 -1.99
N ASP A 161 13.42 29.46 -2.45
CA ASP A 161 14.70 30.01 -2.87
C ASP A 161 15.74 30.02 -1.74
N GLN A 162 15.33 30.42 -0.54
CA GLN A 162 16.19 30.40 0.65
C GLN A 162 16.63 28.97 1.01
N LEU A 163 15.69 28.01 1.03
CA LEU A 163 15.99 26.61 1.34
C LEU A 163 16.93 25.98 0.30
N ALA A 164 16.71 26.25 -0.98
CA ALA A 164 17.53 25.71 -2.05
C ALA A 164 18.94 26.32 -2.05
N THR A 165 19.06 27.63 -1.76
CA THR A 165 20.34 28.31 -1.60
C THR A 165 21.15 27.73 -0.44
N ASP A 166 20.50 27.52 0.71
CA ASP A 166 21.13 26.90 1.88
C ASP A 166 21.57 25.45 1.61
N ALA A 167 20.71 24.65 0.96
CA ALA A 167 21.05 23.30 0.55
C ALA A 167 22.26 23.24 -0.41
N ALA A 168 22.32 24.15 -1.40
CA ALA A 168 23.44 24.25 -2.31
C ALA A 168 24.74 24.65 -1.58
N ALA A 169 24.67 25.58 -0.62
CA ALA A 169 25.81 25.98 0.19
C ALA A 169 26.35 24.83 1.05
N ARG A 170 25.47 24.04 1.69
CA ARG A 170 25.88 22.87 2.48
C ARG A 170 26.48 21.77 1.61
N ALA A 171 25.86 21.46 0.47
CA ALA A 171 26.38 20.45 -0.45
C ALA A 171 27.79 20.82 -0.95
N HIS A 172 28.01 22.11 -1.27
CA HIS A 172 29.32 22.62 -1.64
C HIS A 172 30.35 22.50 -0.51
N ALA A 173 29.98 22.86 0.72
CA ALA A 173 30.83 22.70 1.90
C ALA A 173 31.20 21.23 2.15
N LEU A 174 30.24 20.31 2.01
CA LEU A 174 30.45 18.88 2.16
C LEU A 174 31.40 18.33 1.09
N LEU A 175 31.22 18.74 -0.17
CA LEU A 175 32.11 18.36 -1.27
C LEU A 175 33.54 18.89 -1.08
N GLY A 176 33.69 20.11 -0.58
CA GLY A 176 35.00 20.75 -0.40
C GLY A 176 35.74 20.31 0.86
N THR A 177 35.02 20.00 1.95
CA THR A 177 35.62 19.81 3.28
C THR A 177 35.31 18.46 3.93
N GLY A 178 34.36 17.70 3.39
CA GLY A 178 33.86 16.45 3.98
C GLY A 178 33.07 16.66 5.28
N ARG A 179 32.62 17.89 5.57
CA ARG A 179 31.82 18.22 6.75
C ARG A 179 30.60 19.04 6.38
N ASP A 180 29.46 18.71 6.98
CA ASP A 180 28.28 19.55 6.97
C ASP A 180 28.37 20.56 8.14
N PRO A 181 28.26 21.87 7.90
CA PRO A 181 28.38 22.89 8.95
C PRO A 181 27.19 22.97 9.92
N VAL A 182 26.05 22.33 9.60
CA VAL A 182 24.81 22.39 10.38
C VAL A 182 24.41 21.00 10.90
N GLY A 183 24.62 19.95 10.10
CA GLY A 183 24.38 18.57 10.50
C GLY A 183 25.65 17.87 10.96
N GLU A 184 25.74 17.42 12.21
CA GLU A 184 26.71 16.38 12.58
C GLU A 184 26.29 15.08 11.88
N LEU A 185 26.74 14.84 10.65
CA LEU A 185 26.54 13.55 10.00
C LEU A 185 27.42 12.51 10.70
N SER A 186 26.80 11.72 11.58
CA SER A 186 27.46 10.55 12.14
C SER A 186 27.57 9.46 11.07
N LEU A 187 28.56 8.58 11.21
CA LEU A 187 28.95 7.53 10.26
C LEU A 187 27.82 6.54 9.86
N TRP A 188 26.63 6.68 10.42
CA TRP A 188 25.46 5.80 10.26
C TRP A 188 24.20 6.53 9.75
N GLN A 189 24.34 7.76 9.24
CA GLN A 189 23.22 8.58 8.75
C GLN A 189 23.29 8.89 7.24
N ASP A 190 24.07 8.11 6.48
CA ASP A 190 23.94 8.01 5.01
C ASP A 190 22.84 7.01 4.62
#